data_AF-A0A852W526-F1
#
_entry.id   AF-A0A852W526-F1
#
_cell.length_a   1.000
_cell.length_b   1.000
_cell.length_c   1.000
_cell.angle_alpha   90.00
_cell.angle_beta   90.00
_cell.angle_gamma   90.00
#
_symmetry.space_group_name_H-M   'P 1'
#
loop_
_entity.id
_entity.type
_entity.pdbx_description
1 polymer ?
#
loop_
_entity_poly.entity_id
_entity_poly.type
_entity_poly.pdbx_seq_one_letter_code
_entity_poly.pdbx_strand_id
1 'polypeptide(L)'
;MAFTATVSGRRVACGPDQSVLDAFLRAGAWMPNSCNQGTCGTCKVRVLSGEVDHRDSPLGTLTEDERAAGLALACQARLRSDAEVAPSGPGGGSAGRRTHPLRDLDAVVVDIEDMARDTRRVRLDLAEPLAFHAGQYVELTVPGSGARRQYSLANVADDDQVLELHVRLVPGGAATERWIFDGLAVGDRVRAAGPLGDFFLDPEDDDGGEPMVLIGGGTGLAPLLGVVRTALARRPGREILLYHGVRGAADLYDLDLLTRLSETHPNVNVVPVLSHESPPDGTFYRTGLPTDLFLDDVGSARGWSGWLCGPPGMVEAGVRAFKRRRMAPRLIHRETFTPAHAA
;
A
#
# COMPACT_ATOMS: atom_id res chain seq x y z
N MET A 1 -17.84 23.66 14.32
CA MET A 1 -16.69 24.59 14.26
C MET A 1 -15.48 23.82 13.78
N ALA A 2 -14.56 24.44 13.05
CA ALA A 2 -13.30 23.82 12.66
C ALA A 2 -12.20 24.21 13.65
N PHE A 3 -11.28 23.29 13.91
CA PHE A 3 -10.11 23.51 14.77
C PHE A 3 -8.84 23.45 13.93
N THR A 4 -7.73 23.97 14.44
CA THR A 4 -6.43 23.95 13.77
C THR A 4 -5.53 22.89 14.37
N ALA A 5 -4.99 22.00 13.54
CA ALA A 5 -3.87 21.14 13.93
C ALA A 5 -2.54 21.72 13.44
N THR A 6 -1.50 21.63 14.26
CA THR A 6 -0.13 22.02 13.93
C THR A 6 0.80 20.82 13.98
N VAL A 7 1.57 20.60 12.91
CA VAL A 7 2.65 19.58 12.86
C VAL A 7 3.91 20.27 12.36
N SER A 8 4.97 20.27 13.17
CA SER A 8 6.26 20.87 12.82
C SER A 8 6.13 22.30 12.25
N GLY A 9 5.29 23.13 12.88
CA GLY A 9 5.03 24.51 12.47
C GLY A 9 4.04 24.70 11.31
N ARG A 10 3.63 23.62 10.62
CA ARG A 10 2.60 23.69 9.58
C ARG A 10 1.22 23.59 10.20
N ARG A 11 0.38 24.59 9.95
CA ARG A 11 -1.00 24.70 10.45
C ARG A 11 -1.99 24.28 9.37
N VAL A 12 -2.94 23.44 9.73
CA VAL A 12 -4.01 22.96 8.83
C VAL A 12 -5.34 23.02 9.59
N ALA A 13 -6.37 23.54 8.94
CA ALA A 13 -7.73 23.51 9.48
C ALA A 13 -8.33 22.10 9.33
N CYS A 14 -8.90 21.57 10.41
CA CYS A 14 -9.59 20.30 10.45
C CYS A 14 -11.10 20.56 10.68
N GLY A 15 -11.93 20.06 9.77
CA GLY A 15 -13.37 20.03 9.96
C GLY A 15 -13.79 19.17 11.18
N PRO A 16 -15.01 19.36 11.72
CA PRO A 16 -15.46 18.72 12.95
C PRO A 16 -15.43 17.17 12.90
N ASP A 17 -15.69 16.58 11.72
CA ASP A 17 -15.65 15.13 11.49
C ASP A 17 -14.50 14.68 10.57
N GLN A 18 -13.54 15.57 10.32
CA GLN A 18 -12.36 15.28 9.51
C GLN A 18 -11.22 14.76 10.39
N SER A 19 -10.59 13.65 9.97
CA SER A 19 -9.42 13.14 10.70
C SER A 19 -8.24 14.09 10.55
N VAL A 20 -7.35 14.10 11.54
CA VAL A 20 -6.09 14.86 11.44
C VAL A 20 -5.33 14.44 10.18
N LEU A 21 -5.24 13.13 9.90
CA LEU A 21 -4.56 12.63 8.71
C LEU A 21 -5.17 13.16 7.41
N ASP A 22 -6.51 13.07 7.26
CA ASP A 22 -7.21 13.53 6.06
C ASP A 22 -6.94 15.03 5.83
N ALA A 23 -7.04 15.85 6.88
CA ALA A 23 -6.78 17.28 6.79
C ALA A 23 -5.35 17.57 6.28
N PHE A 24 -4.34 16.93 6.87
CA PHE A 24 -2.94 17.14 6.46
C PHE A 24 -2.68 16.68 5.03
N LEU A 25 -3.13 15.48 4.65
CA LEU A 25 -2.90 14.96 3.30
C LEU A 25 -3.62 15.80 2.24
N ARG A 26 -4.84 16.29 2.50
CA ARG A 26 -5.55 17.22 1.60
C ARG A 26 -4.84 18.56 1.47
N ALA A 27 -4.15 19.00 2.52
CA ALA A 27 -3.31 20.19 2.47
C ALA A 27 -1.94 19.95 1.79
N GLY A 28 -1.67 18.76 1.23
CA GLY A 28 -0.37 18.39 0.67
C GLY A 28 0.74 18.30 1.71
N ALA A 29 0.37 18.10 2.97
CA ALA A 29 1.26 17.97 4.11
C ALA A 29 1.42 16.51 4.48
N TRP A 30 2.64 15.99 4.40
CA TRP A 30 2.86 14.58 4.66
C TRP A 30 2.68 14.24 6.14
N MET A 31 2.02 13.10 6.39
CA MET A 31 2.01 12.41 7.66
C MET A 31 2.12 10.90 7.41
N PRO A 32 2.78 10.13 8.31
CA PRO A 32 2.93 8.70 8.12
C PRO A 32 1.58 7.99 8.00
N ASN A 33 1.39 7.17 6.97
CA ASN A 33 0.14 6.44 6.78
C ASN A 33 0.30 5.18 5.90
N SER A 34 -0.53 4.18 6.17
CA SER A 34 -0.59 2.93 5.38
C SER A 34 -2.03 2.46 5.24
N CYS A 35 -2.81 2.25 6.31
CA CYS A 35 -4.15 1.65 6.14
C CYS A 35 -5.36 2.62 6.09
N ASN A 36 -5.23 3.84 6.61
CA ASN A 36 -6.34 4.80 6.84
C ASN A 36 -7.57 4.28 7.65
N GLN A 37 -7.48 3.10 8.28
CA GLN A 37 -8.61 2.44 8.99
C GLN A 37 -8.29 2.09 10.45
N GLY A 38 -7.19 2.61 11.00
CA GLY A 38 -6.86 2.45 12.42
C GLY A 38 -6.21 1.12 12.81
N THR A 39 -5.79 0.27 11.86
CA THR A 39 -5.26 -1.08 12.14
C THR A 39 -3.73 -1.21 12.04
N CYS A 40 -3.05 -0.38 11.22
CA CYS A 40 -1.60 -0.52 10.98
C CYS A 40 -0.71 0.14 12.05
N GLY A 41 -1.23 1.12 12.80
CA GLY A 41 -0.47 1.91 13.77
C GLY A 41 0.55 2.91 13.18
N THR A 42 0.80 2.93 11.87
CA THR A 42 1.79 3.82 11.22
C THR A 42 1.51 5.30 11.47
N CYS A 43 0.25 5.71 11.44
CA CYS A 43 -0.16 7.11 11.65
C CYS A 43 -0.18 7.57 13.12
N LYS A 44 0.52 6.86 14.01
CA LYS A 44 0.56 7.20 15.43
C LYS A 44 1.31 8.53 15.63
N VAL A 45 0.68 9.41 16.40
CA VAL A 45 1.18 10.75 16.73
C VAL A 45 1.10 10.97 18.24
N ARG A 46 1.97 11.83 18.76
CA ARG A 46 1.87 12.39 20.10
C ARG A 46 1.14 13.73 20.04
N VAL A 47 0.13 13.90 20.86
CA VAL A 47 -0.53 15.18 21.12
C VAL A 47 0.34 15.96 22.10
N LEU A 48 0.93 17.06 21.64
CA LEU A 48 1.80 17.94 22.43
C LEU A 48 0.98 18.99 23.18
N SER A 49 -0.13 19.43 22.59
CA SER A 49 -1.09 20.37 23.18
C SER A 49 -2.47 20.19 22.54
N GLY A 50 -3.52 20.66 23.22
CA GLY A 50 -4.90 20.50 22.78
C GLY A 50 -5.48 19.13 23.10
N GLU A 51 -6.66 18.84 22.52
CA GLU A 51 -7.42 17.62 22.78
C GLU A 51 -7.93 16.99 21.49
N VAL A 52 -7.95 15.66 21.47
CA VAL A 52 -8.48 14.87 20.37
C VAL A 52 -9.52 13.86 20.87
N ASP A 53 -10.52 13.60 20.03
CA ASP A 53 -11.41 12.45 20.14
C ASP A 53 -10.75 11.25 19.44
N HIS A 54 -10.49 10.17 20.17
CA HIS A 54 -9.91 8.95 19.62
C HIS A 54 -10.91 8.13 18.77
N ARG A 55 -12.21 8.45 18.83
CA ARG A 55 -13.29 7.65 18.22
C ARG A 55 -13.13 6.16 18.60
N ASP A 56 -13.54 5.26 17.70
CA ASP A 56 -13.45 3.82 17.89
C ASP A 56 -12.07 3.24 17.53
N SER A 57 -10.98 3.98 17.80
CA SER A 57 -9.62 3.50 17.58
C SER A 57 -9.41 2.13 18.26
N PRO A 58 -9.05 1.06 17.53
CA PRO A 58 -8.93 -0.26 18.13
C PRO A 58 -7.85 -0.33 19.21
N LEU A 59 -8.16 -0.91 20.38
CA LEU A 59 -7.20 -1.07 21.48
C LEU A 59 -6.01 -1.98 21.13
N GLY A 60 -6.18 -2.86 20.14
CA GLY A 60 -5.07 -3.65 19.59
C GLY A 60 -4.04 -2.81 18.83
N THR A 61 -4.36 -1.58 18.44
CA THR A 61 -3.45 -0.66 17.72
C THR A 61 -3.05 0.56 18.54
N LEU A 62 -3.96 1.07 19.39
CA LEU A 62 -3.73 2.17 20.31
C LEU A 62 -4.23 1.80 21.70
N THR A 63 -3.33 1.37 22.58
CA THR A 63 -3.70 0.88 23.92
C THR A 63 -4.19 2.01 24.83
N GLU A 64 -4.86 1.66 25.94
CA GLU A 64 -5.26 2.66 26.94
C GLU A 64 -4.06 3.41 27.54
N ASP A 65 -2.96 2.71 27.82
CA ASP A 65 -1.72 3.34 28.31
C ASP A 65 -1.14 4.32 27.28
N GLU A 66 -1.19 3.98 25.99
CA GLU A 66 -0.73 4.87 24.93
C GLU A 66 -1.62 6.12 24.84
N ARG A 67 -2.95 5.97 24.94
CA ARG A 67 -3.89 7.10 24.99
C ARG A 67 -3.61 8.00 26.19
N ALA A 68 -3.45 7.40 27.38
CA ALA A 68 -3.12 8.12 28.62
C ALA A 68 -1.76 8.83 28.52
N ALA A 69 -0.82 8.28 27.75
CA ALA A 69 0.48 8.89 27.44
C ALA A 69 0.41 9.95 26.32
N GLY A 70 -0.80 10.35 25.87
CA GLY A 70 -1.02 11.38 24.87
C GLY A 70 -0.78 10.93 23.42
N LEU A 71 -0.85 9.62 23.12
CA LEU A 71 -0.74 9.11 21.76
C LEU A 71 -2.12 8.97 21.11
N ALA A 72 -2.19 9.27 19.81
CA ALA A 72 -3.40 9.14 18.99
C ALA A 72 -3.07 8.53 17.62
N LEU A 73 -4.08 7.97 16.94
CA LEU A 73 -3.97 7.57 15.53
C LEU A 73 -4.49 8.70 14.66
N ALA A 74 -3.65 9.34 13.85
CA ALA A 74 -4.05 10.51 13.06
C ALA A 74 -5.22 10.23 12.09
N CYS A 75 -5.37 9.00 11.59
CA CYS A 75 -6.51 8.61 10.74
C CYS A 75 -7.85 8.53 11.50
N GLN A 76 -7.82 8.36 12.82
CA GLN A 76 -9.02 8.24 13.67
C GLN A 76 -9.28 9.51 14.48
N ALA A 77 -8.22 10.21 14.90
CA ALA A 77 -8.30 11.38 15.75
C ALA A 77 -9.11 12.52 15.10
N ARG A 78 -10.11 13.04 15.83
CA ARG A 78 -10.82 14.30 15.51
C ARG A 78 -10.45 15.37 16.52
N LEU A 79 -10.24 16.60 16.09
CA LEU A 79 -9.90 17.68 17.03
C LEU A 79 -11.08 18.05 17.92
N ARG A 80 -10.82 18.27 19.21
CA ARG A 80 -11.76 18.88 20.17
C ARG A 80 -11.36 20.30 20.57
N SER A 81 -10.14 20.69 20.26
CA SER A 81 -9.59 22.04 20.35
C SER A 81 -8.47 22.21 19.32
N ASP A 82 -7.93 23.43 19.19
CA ASP A 82 -6.68 23.63 18.47
C ASP A 82 -5.58 22.78 19.14
N ALA A 83 -4.82 22.03 18.34
CA ALA A 83 -3.88 21.04 18.84
C ALA A 83 -2.54 21.08 18.09
N GLU A 84 -1.47 20.75 18.80
CA GLU A 84 -0.17 20.47 18.20
C GLU A 84 0.13 18.98 18.32
N VAL A 85 0.50 18.34 17.21
CA VAL A 85 0.82 16.91 17.18
C VAL A 85 2.15 16.65 16.49
N ALA A 86 2.83 15.57 16.88
CA ALA A 86 4.10 15.15 16.30
C ALA A 86 4.08 13.65 15.98
N PRO A 87 4.54 13.20 14.79
CA PRO A 87 4.67 11.78 14.49
C PRO A 87 5.52 11.04 15.51
N SER A 88 5.05 9.87 15.98
CA SER A 88 5.72 9.12 17.05
C SER A 88 6.62 7.97 16.56
N GLY A 89 6.62 7.67 15.26
CA GLY A 89 7.33 6.54 14.65
C GLY A 89 8.72 6.90 14.07
N PRO A 90 9.49 5.88 13.60
CA PRO A 90 10.69 6.10 12.80
C PRO A 90 10.34 6.93 11.55
N GLY A 91 11.11 7.98 11.25
CA GLY A 91 10.74 9.00 10.26
C GLY A 91 10.06 10.24 10.85
N GLY A 92 10.12 10.44 12.18
CA GLY A 92 9.57 11.59 12.91
C GLY A 92 10.07 12.99 12.52
N GLY A 93 10.85 13.12 11.44
CA GLY A 93 11.13 14.38 10.77
C GLY A 93 10.09 14.67 9.69
N SER A 94 8.91 15.15 10.07
CA SER A 94 7.87 15.63 9.14
C SER A 94 8.03 17.09 8.73
N ALA A 95 9.01 17.80 9.29
CA ALA A 95 9.17 19.24 9.08
C ALA A 95 9.40 19.55 7.59
N GLY A 96 8.36 20.10 6.94
CA GLY A 96 8.43 20.54 5.55
C GLY A 96 8.30 19.45 4.48
N ARG A 97 8.10 18.18 4.84
CA ARG A 97 7.90 17.11 3.84
C ARG A 97 6.56 17.32 3.12
N ARG A 98 6.63 17.49 1.80
CA ARG A 98 5.46 17.58 0.93
C ARG A 98 5.04 16.17 0.49
N THR A 99 3.76 16.04 0.16
CA THR A 99 3.19 14.85 -0.46
C THR A 99 2.23 15.27 -1.57
N HIS A 100 1.94 14.37 -2.49
CA HIS A 100 0.81 14.53 -3.39
C HIS A 100 -0.48 14.72 -2.58
N PRO A 101 -1.28 15.77 -2.86
CA PRO A 101 -2.49 16.04 -2.08
C PRO A 101 -3.52 14.93 -2.23
N LEU A 102 -4.08 14.49 -1.11
CA LEU A 102 -5.29 13.67 -1.11
C LEU A 102 -6.43 14.49 -1.71
N ARG A 103 -7.19 13.91 -2.65
CA ARG A 103 -8.40 14.51 -3.20
C ARG A 103 -9.48 13.46 -3.43
N ASP A 104 -10.72 13.94 -3.51
CA ASP A 104 -11.83 13.11 -3.93
C ASP A 104 -11.74 12.88 -5.45
N LEU A 105 -12.05 11.65 -5.85
CA LEU A 105 -12.00 11.18 -7.22
C LEU A 105 -13.39 10.69 -7.60
N ASP A 106 -13.83 11.11 -8.78
CA ASP A 106 -15.02 10.58 -9.44
C ASP A 106 -14.53 9.95 -10.74
N ALA A 107 -14.41 8.62 -10.71
CA ALA A 107 -13.78 7.85 -11.77
C ALA A 107 -14.83 7.05 -12.54
N VAL A 108 -14.54 6.73 -13.79
CA VAL A 108 -15.38 5.87 -14.63
C VAL A 108 -14.67 4.54 -14.86
N VAL A 109 -15.37 3.43 -14.67
CA VAL A 109 -14.82 2.11 -15.01
C VAL A 109 -14.69 2.02 -16.53
N VAL A 110 -13.48 1.83 -17.04
CA VAL A 110 -13.22 1.72 -18.48
C VAL A 110 -12.88 0.31 -18.92
N ASP A 111 -12.44 -0.54 -17.98
CA ASP A 111 -12.10 -1.94 -18.27
C ASP A 111 -12.24 -2.81 -17.00
N ILE A 112 -12.69 -4.04 -17.19
CA ILE A 112 -12.75 -5.10 -16.18
C ILE A 112 -12.32 -6.40 -16.84
N GLU A 113 -11.28 -7.04 -16.29
CA GLU A 113 -10.72 -8.28 -16.82
C GLU A 113 -10.60 -9.32 -15.71
N ASP A 114 -11.17 -10.51 -15.92
CA ASP A 114 -10.94 -11.69 -15.08
C ASP A 114 -9.56 -12.29 -15.41
N MET A 115 -8.52 -11.88 -14.68
CA MET A 115 -7.13 -12.22 -15.00
C MET A 115 -6.71 -13.61 -14.52
N ALA A 116 -7.26 -14.06 -13.39
CA ALA A 116 -6.91 -15.33 -12.74
C ALA A 116 -8.04 -15.77 -11.80
N ARG A 117 -7.90 -16.94 -11.18
CA ARG A 117 -8.84 -17.43 -10.16
C ARG A 117 -9.05 -16.36 -9.10
N ASP A 118 -10.31 -16.02 -8.86
CA ASP A 118 -10.74 -15.04 -7.86
C ASP A 118 -10.09 -13.65 -8.03
N THR A 119 -9.56 -13.28 -9.21
CA THR A 119 -8.73 -12.07 -9.37
C THR A 119 -9.14 -11.28 -10.60
N ARG A 120 -9.51 -10.01 -10.39
CA ARG A 120 -9.87 -9.05 -11.45
C ARG A 120 -8.88 -7.91 -11.57
N ARG A 121 -8.61 -7.46 -12.79
CA ARG A 121 -8.11 -6.11 -13.07
C ARG A 121 -9.30 -5.19 -13.25
N VAL A 122 -9.24 -4.02 -12.63
CA VAL A 122 -10.22 -2.94 -12.81
C VAL A 122 -9.46 -1.68 -13.19
N ARG A 123 -9.84 -1.05 -14.31
CA ARG A 123 -9.25 0.22 -14.75
C ARG A 123 -10.25 1.35 -14.60
N LEU A 124 -9.82 2.42 -13.96
CA LEU A 124 -10.64 3.58 -13.60
C LEU A 124 -10.07 4.83 -14.28
N ASP A 125 -10.81 5.39 -15.24
CA ASP A 125 -10.47 6.65 -15.91
C ASP A 125 -10.86 7.85 -15.05
N LEU A 126 -9.95 8.80 -14.93
CA LEU A 126 -10.13 10.02 -14.17
C LEU A 126 -10.35 11.22 -15.10
N ALA A 127 -11.24 12.12 -14.70
CA ALA A 127 -11.43 13.39 -15.41
C ALA A 127 -10.19 14.29 -15.37
N GLU A 128 -9.39 14.17 -14.31
CA GLU A 128 -8.13 14.90 -14.13
C GLU A 128 -7.04 13.93 -13.64
N PRO A 129 -5.80 14.03 -14.17
CA PRO A 129 -4.68 13.22 -13.73
C PRO A 129 -4.44 13.24 -12.22
N LEU A 130 -4.08 12.10 -11.66
CA LEU A 130 -3.72 11.96 -10.25
C LEU A 130 -2.20 11.96 -10.09
N ALA A 131 -1.65 12.96 -9.42
CA ALA A 131 -0.26 12.86 -9.00
C ALA A 131 -0.15 11.84 -7.84
N PHE A 132 0.67 10.81 -7.99
CA PHE A 132 0.93 9.80 -6.97
C PHE A 132 2.34 9.21 -7.10
N HIS A 133 2.80 8.47 -6.09
CA HIS A 133 3.98 7.64 -6.19
C HIS A 133 3.60 6.17 -6.42
N ALA A 134 4.29 5.50 -7.34
CA ALA A 134 4.05 4.09 -7.61
C ALA A 134 4.18 3.23 -6.33
N GLY A 135 3.14 2.44 -6.05
CA GLY A 135 2.97 1.68 -4.81
C GLY A 135 1.98 2.27 -3.80
N GLN A 136 1.57 3.53 -3.98
CA GLN A 136 0.42 4.12 -3.26
C GLN A 136 -0.92 3.46 -3.65
N TYR A 137 -1.97 3.78 -2.92
CA TYR A 137 -3.31 3.23 -3.13
C TYR A 137 -4.38 4.31 -3.19
N VAL A 138 -5.56 3.89 -3.66
CA VAL A 138 -6.80 4.66 -3.56
C VAL A 138 -7.81 3.93 -2.68
N GLU A 139 -8.68 4.70 -2.04
CA GLU A 139 -9.75 4.17 -1.22
C GLU A 139 -11.09 4.32 -1.94
N LEU A 140 -11.68 3.18 -2.34
CA LEU A 140 -12.97 3.13 -3.01
C LEU A 140 -14.11 3.17 -1.99
N THR A 141 -15.19 3.86 -2.34
CA THR A 141 -16.44 3.86 -1.57
C THR A 141 -17.42 2.89 -2.21
N VAL A 142 -17.80 1.83 -1.49
CA VAL A 142 -18.77 0.83 -1.93
C VAL A 142 -20.15 1.48 -2.06
N PRO A 143 -20.79 1.43 -3.25
CA PRO A 143 -22.14 1.96 -3.46
C PRO A 143 -23.16 1.37 -2.48
N GLY A 144 -24.13 2.18 -2.07
CA GLY A 144 -25.17 1.80 -1.11
C GLY A 144 -24.71 1.71 0.35
N SER A 145 -23.66 0.95 0.64
CA SER A 145 -23.17 0.77 2.03
C SER A 145 -22.32 1.93 2.54
N GLY A 146 -21.64 2.65 1.65
CA GLY A 146 -20.66 3.68 2.05
C GLY A 146 -19.37 3.12 2.66
N ALA A 147 -19.21 1.80 2.70
CA ALA A 147 -18.01 1.16 3.20
C ALA A 147 -16.79 1.58 2.36
N ARG A 148 -15.66 1.87 3.02
CA ARG A 148 -14.42 2.29 2.36
C ARG A 148 -13.43 1.13 2.27
N ARG A 149 -12.81 0.90 1.13
CA ARG A 149 -11.84 -0.20 0.91
C ARG A 149 -10.65 0.26 0.07
N GLN A 150 -9.48 -0.19 0.48
CA GLN A 150 -8.18 0.20 -0.04
C GLN A 150 -7.77 -0.72 -1.19
N TYR A 151 -7.34 -0.14 -2.31
CA TYR A 151 -6.80 -0.87 -3.46
C TYR A 151 -5.55 -0.17 -3.98
N SER A 152 -4.43 -0.88 -3.93
CA SER A 152 -3.14 -0.40 -4.43
C SER A 152 -3.15 -0.17 -5.94
N LEU A 153 -2.47 0.88 -6.38
CA LEU A 153 -2.26 1.20 -7.78
C LEU A 153 -1.18 0.28 -8.36
N ALA A 154 -1.48 -0.39 -9.47
CA ALA A 154 -0.55 -1.26 -10.18
C ALA A 154 0.28 -0.51 -11.25
N ASN A 155 -0.21 0.64 -11.69
CA ASN A 155 0.42 1.49 -12.70
C ASN A 155 1.56 2.37 -12.12
N VAL A 156 2.40 2.86 -13.03
CA VAL A 156 3.49 3.82 -12.71
C VAL A 156 2.93 5.24 -12.66
N ALA A 157 3.64 6.16 -12.01
CA ALA A 157 3.19 7.54 -11.83
C ALA A 157 3.00 8.34 -13.13
N ASP A 158 3.63 7.94 -14.23
CA ASP A 158 3.46 8.58 -15.54
C ASP A 158 2.16 8.17 -16.26
N ASP A 159 1.50 7.09 -15.80
CA ASP A 159 0.17 6.68 -16.26
C ASP A 159 -0.86 7.17 -15.23
N ASP A 160 -1.05 8.49 -15.18
CA ASP A 160 -1.73 9.17 -14.08
C ASP A 160 -3.24 9.41 -14.29
N GLN A 161 -3.76 9.11 -15.48
CA GLN A 161 -5.16 9.31 -15.81
C GLN A 161 -6.00 8.04 -15.66
N VAL A 162 -5.45 6.85 -15.96
CA VAL A 162 -6.16 5.58 -15.83
C VAL A 162 -5.53 4.75 -14.71
N LEU A 163 -6.22 4.69 -13.57
CA LEU A 163 -5.78 3.91 -12.42
C LEU A 163 -6.01 2.41 -12.67
N GLU A 164 -5.03 1.57 -12.34
CA GLU A 164 -5.13 0.11 -12.48
C GLU A 164 -5.12 -0.57 -11.10
N LEU A 165 -6.13 -1.38 -10.82
CA LEU A 165 -6.32 -2.08 -9.55
C LEU A 165 -6.38 -3.59 -9.77
N HIS A 166 -5.68 -4.38 -8.94
CA HIS A 166 -5.84 -5.84 -8.93
C HIS A 166 -6.61 -6.28 -7.68
N VAL A 167 -7.80 -6.80 -7.90
CA VAL A 167 -8.80 -7.06 -6.86
C VAL A 167 -8.96 -8.56 -6.67
N ARG A 168 -8.75 -9.02 -5.43
CA ARG A 168 -9.01 -10.41 -5.05
C ARG A 168 -10.43 -10.55 -4.51
N LEU A 169 -11.18 -11.55 -4.97
CA LEU A 169 -12.46 -11.93 -4.40
C LEU A 169 -12.27 -12.37 -2.94
N VAL A 170 -13.07 -11.77 -2.05
CA VAL A 170 -13.17 -12.20 -0.65
C VAL A 170 -14.61 -12.67 -0.47
N PRO A 171 -14.83 -13.98 -0.20
CA PRO A 171 -16.18 -14.51 0.03
C PRO A 171 -16.89 -13.73 1.15
N GLY A 172 -18.15 -13.37 0.92
CA GLY A 172 -18.94 -12.52 1.81
C GLY A 172 -18.46 -11.07 1.90
N GLY A 173 -17.52 -10.63 1.06
CA GLY A 173 -16.95 -9.28 1.08
C GLY A 173 -17.90 -8.23 0.52
N ALA A 174 -18.06 -7.10 1.23
CA ALA A 174 -18.95 -6.02 0.80
C ALA A 174 -18.52 -5.35 -0.51
N ALA A 175 -17.22 -5.14 -0.70
CA ALA A 175 -16.69 -4.52 -1.91
C ALA A 175 -16.39 -5.53 -3.02
N THR A 176 -15.96 -6.72 -2.66
CA THR A 176 -15.46 -7.70 -3.62
C THR A 176 -16.61 -8.55 -4.13
N GLU A 177 -17.09 -9.54 -3.37
CA GLU A 177 -18.16 -10.44 -3.80
C GLU A 177 -19.45 -9.70 -4.11
N ARG A 178 -19.91 -8.80 -3.24
CA ARG A 178 -21.21 -8.13 -3.38
C ARG A 178 -21.21 -6.91 -4.33
N TRP A 179 -20.09 -6.59 -4.95
CA TRP A 179 -20.01 -5.42 -5.84
C TRP A 179 -19.05 -5.62 -7.01
N ILE A 180 -17.73 -5.62 -6.80
CA ILE A 180 -16.74 -5.69 -7.90
C ILE A 180 -16.88 -6.98 -8.72
N PHE A 181 -17.25 -8.09 -8.08
CA PHE A 181 -17.38 -9.40 -8.75
C PHE A 181 -18.80 -9.73 -9.23
N ASP A 182 -19.82 -8.97 -8.82
CA ASP A 182 -21.23 -9.28 -9.08
C ASP A 182 -21.97 -8.19 -9.87
N GLY A 183 -21.70 -6.91 -9.57
CA GLY A 183 -22.50 -5.79 -10.10
C GLY A 183 -21.73 -4.66 -10.78
N LEU A 184 -20.40 -4.59 -10.64
CA LEU A 184 -19.60 -3.54 -11.29
C LEU A 184 -19.51 -3.79 -12.81
N ALA A 185 -19.77 -2.74 -13.59
CA ALA A 185 -19.70 -2.78 -15.05
C ALA A 185 -18.89 -1.61 -15.62
N VAL A 186 -18.39 -1.78 -16.85
CA VAL A 186 -17.80 -0.68 -17.63
C VAL A 186 -18.84 0.42 -17.85
N GLY A 187 -18.43 1.67 -17.63
CA GLY A 187 -19.29 2.86 -17.63
C GLY A 187 -19.79 3.29 -16.25
N ASP A 188 -19.67 2.44 -15.23
CA ASP A 188 -20.07 2.80 -13.86
C ASP A 188 -19.19 3.92 -13.31
N ARG A 189 -19.81 4.81 -12.53
CA ARG A 189 -19.10 5.83 -11.75
C ARG A 189 -18.70 5.28 -10.39
N VAL A 190 -17.43 5.43 -10.05
CA VAL A 190 -16.84 4.97 -8.80
C VAL A 190 -16.30 6.17 -8.04
N ARG A 191 -16.79 6.36 -6.80
CA ARG A 191 -16.23 7.34 -5.88
C ARG A 191 -15.00 6.76 -5.20
N ALA A 192 -13.90 7.50 -5.23
CA ALA A 192 -12.67 7.15 -4.57
C ALA A 192 -12.02 8.36 -3.90
N ALA A 193 -10.99 8.13 -3.09
CA ALA A 193 -10.11 9.17 -2.59
C ALA A 193 -8.66 8.70 -2.65
N GLY A 194 -7.75 9.58 -3.09
CA GLY A 194 -6.32 9.27 -3.15
C GLY A 194 -5.43 10.43 -3.59
N PRO A 195 -4.11 10.22 -3.64
CA PRO A 195 -3.46 8.97 -3.23
C PRO A 195 -3.27 8.87 -1.70
N LEU A 196 -3.07 7.65 -1.22
CA LEU A 196 -2.78 7.32 0.17
C LEU A 196 -1.61 6.33 0.24
N GLY A 197 -0.99 6.21 1.42
CA GLY A 197 0.05 5.22 1.72
C GLY A 197 1.48 5.74 1.57
N ASP A 198 2.39 5.09 2.30
CA ASP A 198 3.85 5.35 2.30
C ASP A 198 4.66 4.21 1.67
N PHE A 199 4.01 3.30 0.94
CA PHE A 199 4.65 2.16 0.28
C PHE A 199 5.13 2.55 -1.12
N PHE A 200 6.14 3.41 -1.21
CA PHE A 200 6.72 3.86 -2.48
C PHE A 200 8.21 4.17 -2.33
N LEU A 201 8.98 4.07 -3.42
CA LEU A 201 10.42 4.33 -3.44
C LEU A 201 10.78 5.68 -2.83
N ASP A 202 11.90 5.73 -2.12
CA ASP A 202 12.47 7.00 -1.66
C ASP A 202 12.70 7.98 -2.84
N PRO A 203 12.80 9.30 -2.57
CA PRO A 203 13.14 10.28 -3.59
C PRO A 203 14.39 9.86 -4.38
N GLU A 204 14.46 10.21 -5.67
CA GLU A 204 15.54 9.75 -6.54
C GLU A 204 16.94 10.17 -6.07
N ASP A 205 17.06 11.35 -5.44
CA ASP A 205 18.31 11.83 -4.85
C ASP A 205 18.77 10.98 -3.64
N ASP A 206 17.84 10.28 -2.99
CA ASP A 206 18.10 9.38 -1.85
C ASP A 206 18.16 7.89 -2.27
N ASP A 207 17.84 7.57 -3.54
CA ASP A 207 17.87 6.22 -4.09
C ASP A 207 19.30 5.83 -4.51
N GLY A 208 19.98 5.12 -3.61
CA GLY A 208 21.34 4.63 -3.81
C GLY A 208 21.49 3.57 -4.89
N GLY A 209 20.38 3.10 -5.48
CA GLY A 209 20.38 2.05 -6.49
C GLY A 209 20.78 0.68 -5.95
N GLU A 210 20.64 0.47 -4.63
CA GLU A 210 20.99 -0.80 -4.01
C GLU A 210 20.08 -1.95 -4.45
N PRO A 211 20.55 -3.21 -4.42
CA PRO A 211 19.73 -4.35 -4.84
C PRO A 211 18.38 -4.43 -4.12
N MET A 212 17.32 -4.76 -4.85
CA MET A 212 15.97 -4.88 -4.31
C MET A 212 15.50 -6.32 -4.27
N VAL A 213 14.77 -6.66 -3.22
CA VAL A 213 13.87 -7.81 -3.22
C VAL A 213 12.44 -7.36 -2.99
N LEU A 214 11.53 -7.79 -3.85
CA LEU A 214 10.09 -7.55 -3.76
C LEU A 214 9.39 -8.89 -3.58
N ILE A 215 8.49 -9.00 -2.61
CA ILE A 215 7.70 -10.21 -2.35
C ILE A 215 6.23 -9.82 -2.25
N GLY A 216 5.44 -10.30 -3.22
CA GLY A 216 4.01 -10.07 -3.33
C GLY A 216 3.21 -11.35 -3.09
N GLY A 217 2.27 -11.32 -2.15
CA GLY A 217 1.32 -12.42 -1.91
C GLY A 217 -0.02 -12.16 -2.58
N GLY A 218 -0.42 -13.02 -3.53
CA GLY A 218 -1.69 -12.86 -4.27
C GLY A 218 -1.76 -11.54 -5.03
N THR A 219 -2.77 -10.70 -4.74
CA THR A 219 -2.88 -9.36 -5.32
C THR A 219 -1.93 -8.33 -4.72
N GLY A 220 -1.13 -8.70 -3.71
CA GLY A 220 0.00 -7.89 -3.25
C GLY A 220 1.06 -7.65 -4.33
N LEU A 221 0.99 -8.33 -5.47
CA LEU A 221 1.80 -8.03 -6.65
C LEU A 221 1.47 -6.64 -7.26
N ALA A 222 0.23 -6.14 -7.16
CA ALA A 222 -0.19 -4.87 -7.75
C ALA A 222 0.77 -3.70 -7.47
N PRO A 223 0.98 -3.25 -6.22
CA PRO A 223 1.87 -2.12 -5.95
C PRO A 223 3.32 -2.41 -6.35
N LEU A 224 3.74 -3.68 -6.33
CA LEU A 224 5.11 -4.06 -6.69
C LEU A 224 5.37 -3.89 -8.18
N LEU A 225 4.36 -4.03 -9.05
CA LEU A 225 4.50 -3.78 -10.49
C LEU A 225 4.84 -2.32 -10.78
N GLY A 226 4.16 -1.39 -10.11
CA GLY A 226 4.48 0.04 -10.21
C GLY A 226 5.88 0.34 -9.66
N VAL A 227 6.21 -0.19 -8.47
CA VAL A 227 7.50 0.01 -7.81
C VAL A 227 8.66 -0.52 -8.65
N VAL A 228 8.58 -1.76 -9.16
CA VAL A 228 9.66 -2.39 -9.94
C VAL A 228 9.91 -1.65 -11.26
N ARG A 229 8.84 -1.26 -11.97
CA ARG A 229 8.94 -0.51 -13.22
C ARG A 229 9.55 0.87 -12.99
N THR A 230 9.16 1.55 -11.90
CA THR A 230 9.73 2.85 -11.53
C THR A 230 11.21 2.73 -11.15
N ALA A 231 11.58 1.69 -10.38
CA ALA A 231 12.97 1.46 -10.00
C ALA A 231 13.87 1.21 -11.22
N LEU A 232 13.38 0.42 -12.20
CA LEU A 232 14.10 0.14 -13.44
C LEU A 232 14.17 1.35 -14.37
N ALA A 233 13.15 2.21 -14.40
CA ALA A 233 13.19 3.46 -15.14
C ALA A 233 14.28 4.41 -14.61
N ARG A 234 14.41 4.53 -13.28
CA ARG A 234 15.47 5.33 -12.63
C ARG A 234 16.86 4.70 -12.80
N ARG A 235 16.96 3.38 -12.61
CA ARG A 235 18.23 2.63 -12.58
C ARG A 235 18.08 1.30 -13.37
N PRO A 236 18.25 1.32 -14.70
CA PRO A 236 18.02 0.13 -15.54
C PRO A 236 18.86 -1.10 -15.17
N GLY A 237 20.06 -0.89 -14.60
CA GLY A 237 20.97 -1.94 -14.17
C GLY A 237 20.84 -2.38 -12.70
N ARG A 238 19.83 -1.90 -11.97
CA ARG A 238 19.60 -2.25 -10.55
C ARG A 238 19.28 -3.75 -10.43
N GLU A 239 19.97 -4.47 -9.55
CA GLU A 239 19.64 -5.87 -9.28
C GLU A 239 18.27 -5.97 -8.58
N ILE A 240 17.38 -6.82 -9.12
CA ILE A 240 16.02 -6.99 -8.58
C ILE A 240 15.63 -8.48 -8.53
N LEU A 241 15.14 -8.91 -7.38
CA LEU A 241 14.44 -10.18 -7.20
C LEU A 241 12.96 -9.91 -6.91
N LEU A 242 12.06 -10.44 -7.74
CA LEU A 242 10.61 -10.31 -7.54
C LEU A 242 9.97 -11.69 -7.36
N TYR A 243 9.42 -11.96 -6.17
CA TYR A 243 8.70 -13.19 -5.89
C TYR A 243 7.18 -12.94 -5.88
N HIS A 244 6.43 -13.71 -6.67
CA HIS A 244 4.98 -13.71 -6.64
C HIS A 244 4.45 -15.00 -6.02
N GLY A 245 4.08 -14.93 -4.73
CA GLY A 245 3.58 -16.07 -3.97
C GLY A 245 2.08 -16.23 -4.09
N VAL A 246 1.63 -17.39 -4.58
CA VAL A 246 0.22 -17.75 -4.67
C VAL A 246 -0.03 -19.20 -4.21
N ARG A 247 -1.29 -19.66 -4.18
CA ARG A 247 -1.59 -21.04 -3.79
C ARG A 247 -1.29 -22.01 -4.91
N GLY A 248 -1.78 -21.71 -6.10
CA GLY A 248 -1.66 -22.58 -7.28
C GLY A 248 -1.50 -21.81 -8.58
N ALA A 249 -1.24 -22.54 -9.67
CA ALA A 249 -0.95 -21.94 -10.97
C ALA A 249 -2.10 -21.07 -11.50
N ALA A 250 -3.35 -21.46 -11.20
CA ALA A 250 -4.54 -20.70 -11.59
C ALA A 250 -4.70 -19.34 -10.89
N ASP A 251 -3.89 -19.05 -9.85
CA ASP A 251 -3.90 -17.75 -9.16
C ASP A 251 -2.80 -16.80 -9.71
N LEU A 252 -1.91 -17.27 -10.60
CA LEU A 252 -0.92 -16.43 -11.27
C LEU A 252 -1.56 -15.60 -12.38
N TYR A 253 -1.11 -14.37 -12.56
CA TYR A 253 -1.57 -13.44 -13.58
C TYR A 253 -0.42 -12.55 -14.06
N ASP A 254 -0.62 -11.83 -15.16
CA ASP A 254 0.40 -10.95 -15.79
C ASP A 254 1.73 -11.66 -16.08
N LEU A 255 1.72 -12.98 -16.29
CA LEU A 255 2.91 -13.78 -16.56
C LEU A 255 3.69 -13.26 -17.77
N ASP A 256 3.02 -12.76 -18.79
CA ASP A 256 3.66 -12.16 -19.96
C ASP A 256 4.43 -10.88 -19.59
N LEU A 257 3.86 -10.03 -18.72
CA LEU A 257 4.54 -8.83 -18.23
C LEU A 257 5.75 -9.21 -17.37
N LEU A 258 5.57 -10.16 -16.46
CA LEU A 258 6.62 -10.67 -15.58
C LEU A 258 7.77 -11.30 -16.38
N THR A 259 7.45 -12.07 -17.43
CA THR A 259 8.46 -12.68 -18.32
C THR A 259 9.22 -11.60 -19.09
N ARG A 260 8.51 -10.61 -19.66
CA ARG A 260 9.14 -9.49 -20.37
C ARG A 260 10.08 -8.67 -19.48
N LEU A 261 9.78 -8.53 -18.19
CA LEU A 261 10.68 -7.84 -17.26
C LEU A 261 12.05 -8.52 -17.19
N SER A 262 12.08 -9.85 -17.02
CA SER A 262 13.34 -10.62 -16.98
C SER A 262 14.04 -10.71 -18.35
N GLU A 263 13.29 -10.77 -19.46
CA GLU A 263 13.87 -10.76 -20.80
C GLU A 263 14.51 -9.41 -21.16
N THR A 264 13.88 -8.31 -20.76
CA THR A 264 14.35 -6.95 -21.06
C THR A 264 15.49 -6.52 -20.13
N HIS A 265 15.48 -7.00 -18.88
CA HIS A 265 16.46 -6.63 -17.86
C HIS A 265 17.14 -7.89 -17.29
N PRO A 266 18.35 -8.24 -17.76
CA PRO A 266 19.07 -9.43 -17.30
C PRO A 266 19.39 -9.45 -15.79
N ASN A 267 19.36 -8.28 -15.15
CA ASN A 267 19.52 -8.04 -13.70
C ASN A 267 18.21 -8.22 -12.90
N VAL A 268 17.11 -8.62 -13.54
CA VAL A 268 15.80 -8.83 -12.91
C VAL A 268 15.44 -10.31 -12.96
N ASN A 269 15.29 -10.93 -11.79
CA ASN A 269 14.80 -12.29 -11.68
C ASN A 269 13.39 -12.29 -11.10
N VAL A 270 12.42 -12.76 -11.90
CA VAL A 270 11.04 -12.94 -11.47
C VAL A 270 10.76 -14.41 -11.18
N VAL A 271 10.25 -14.69 -9.97
CA VAL A 271 10.05 -16.03 -9.45
C VAL A 271 8.58 -16.22 -9.02
N PRO A 272 7.72 -16.80 -9.88
CA PRO A 272 6.40 -17.26 -9.46
C PRO A 272 6.53 -18.43 -8.49
N VAL A 273 5.79 -18.38 -7.39
CA VAL A 273 5.89 -19.36 -6.29
C VAL A 273 4.53 -19.95 -5.96
N LEU A 274 4.42 -21.27 -6.05
CA LEU A 274 3.22 -22.04 -5.75
C LEU A 274 3.38 -22.72 -4.38
N SER A 275 2.48 -22.41 -3.45
CA SER A 275 2.56 -22.95 -2.08
C SER A 275 1.82 -24.28 -1.88
N HIS A 276 0.85 -24.61 -2.73
CA HIS A 276 -0.04 -25.77 -2.54
C HIS A 276 -0.05 -26.74 -3.74
N GLU A 277 0.61 -26.38 -4.84
CA GLU A 277 0.64 -27.16 -6.08
C GLU A 277 2.08 -27.31 -6.57
N SER A 278 2.36 -28.42 -7.25
CA SER A 278 3.61 -28.57 -7.99
C SER A 278 3.56 -27.72 -9.27
N PRO A 279 4.65 -27.04 -9.65
CA PRO A 279 4.81 -26.39 -10.94
C PRO A 279 4.43 -27.33 -12.09
N PRO A 280 3.67 -26.86 -13.09
CA PRO A 280 3.52 -27.59 -14.34
C PRO A 280 4.89 -27.81 -15.00
N ASP A 281 5.05 -28.94 -15.69
CA ASP A 281 6.28 -29.28 -16.39
C ASP A 281 6.68 -28.17 -17.39
N GLY A 282 7.97 -27.85 -17.44
CA GLY A 282 8.50 -26.83 -18.36
C GLY A 282 8.27 -25.38 -17.93
N THR A 283 7.66 -25.14 -16.77
CA THR A 283 7.54 -23.78 -16.20
C THR A 283 8.75 -23.41 -15.36
N PHE A 284 8.98 -22.10 -15.19
CA PHE A 284 10.03 -21.56 -14.32
C PHE A 284 9.54 -21.31 -12.87
N TYR A 285 8.38 -21.87 -12.50
CA TYR A 285 7.78 -21.65 -11.19
C TYR A 285 8.48 -22.49 -10.13
N ARG A 286 8.43 -22.03 -8.88
CA ARG A 286 9.00 -22.75 -7.73
C ARG A 286 7.91 -23.16 -6.75
N THR A 287 8.14 -24.25 -6.03
CA THR A 287 7.26 -24.70 -4.93
C THR A 287 7.72 -24.14 -3.60
N GLY A 288 6.79 -23.71 -2.74
CA GLY A 288 7.05 -23.35 -1.36
C GLY A 288 6.47 -21.98 -0.97
N LEU A 289 7.07 -21.33 0.03
CA LEU A 289 6.73 -19.96 0.40
C LEU A 289 7.78 -19.00 -0.18
N PRO A 290 7.39 -17.85 -0.75
CA PRO A 290 8.34 -16.93 -1.37
C PRO A 290 9.38 -16.40 -0.38
N THR A 291 9.04 -16.30 0.91
CA THR A 291 9.97 -15.89 1.96
C THR A 291 11.04 -16.93 2.27
N ASP A 292 10.74 -18.21 2.09
CA ASP A 292 11.68 -19.30 2.32
C ASP A 292 12.63 -19.41 1.11
N LEU A 293 12.08 -19.27 -0.10
CA LEU A 293 12.88 -19.22 -1.31
C LEU A 293 13.88 -18.05 -1.29
N PHE A 294 13.46 -16.87 -0.83
CA PHE A 294 14.39 -15.76 -0.62
C PHE A 294 15.54 -16.11 0.34
N LEU A 295 15.27 -16.87 1.41
CA LEU A 295 16.34 -17.31 2.30
C LEU A 295 17.29 -18.24 1.55
N ASP A 296 16.78 -19.19 0.78
CA ASP A 296 17.63 -20.11 0.03
C ASP A 296 18.48 -19.37 -1.01
N ASP A 297 17.89 -18.42 -1.73
CA ASP A 297 18.50 -17.73 -2.85
C ASP A 297 19.50 -16.63 -2.41
N VAL A 298 19.28 -15.97 -1.26
CA VAL A 298 20.07 -14.81 -0.83
C VAL A 298 20.87 -15.10 0.44
N GLY A 299 22.16 -15.40 0.28
CA GLY A 299 23.10 -15.66 1.38
C GLY A 299 23.16 -14.54 2.44
N SER A 300 23.19 -13.28 1.99
CA SER A 300 23.18 -12.09 2.84
C SER A 300 22.49 -10.93 2.11
N ALA A 301 21.56 -10.28 2.79
CA ALA A 301 20.82 -9.11 2.31
C ALA A 301 21.32 -7.80 2.97
N ARG A 302 22.56 -7.80 3.49
CA ARG A 302 23.21 -6.56 3.95
C ARG A 302 23.39 -5.63 2.75
N GLY A 303 22.83 -4.42 2.84
CA GLY A 303 22.86 -3.44 1.75
C GLY A 303 21.78 -3.64 0.71
N TRP A 304 20.85 -4.59 0.89
CA TRP A 304 19.65 -4.70 0.06
C TRP A 304 18.50 -3.86 0.65
N SER A 305 17.55 -3.48 -0.19
CA SER A 305 16.23 -3.02 0.22
C SER A 305 15.15 -4.05 -0.08
N GLY A 306 14.09 -4.05 0.72
CA GLY A 306 13.07 -5.09 0.72
C GLY A 306 11.65 -4.52 0.72
N TRP A 307 10.81 -5.00 -0.18
CA TRP A 307 9.42 -4.57 -0.37
C TRP A 307 8.47 -5.74 -0.18
N LEU A 308 7.58 -5.66 0.81
CA LEU A 308 6.65 -6.73 1.16
C LEU A 308 5.22 -6.22 1.01
N CYS A 309 4.41 -6.89 0.19
CA CYS A 309 3.00 -6.57 0.07
C CYS A 309 2.11 -7.82 0.05
N GLY A 310 1.03 -7.81 0.82
CA GLY A 310 0.03 -8.87 0.79
C GLY A 310 -0.58 -9.17 2.18
N PRO A 311 -0.99 -10.42 2.44
CA PRO A 311 -1.62 -10.81 3.70
C PRO A 311 -0.71 -10.60 4.91
N PRO A 312 -1.26 -10.24 6.10
CA PRO A 312 -0.46 -9.95 7.30
C PRO A 312 0.57 -11.03 7.66
N GLY A 313 0.16 -12.31 7.64
CA GLY A 313 1.06 -13.42 7.97
C GLY A 313 2.27 -13.52 7.04
N MET A 314 2.09 -13.25 5.74
CA MET A 314 3.18 -13.25 4.76
C MET A 314 4.11 -12.07 4.98
N VAL A 315 3.57 -10.86 5.17
CA VAL A 315 4.37 -9.64 5.40
C VAL A 315 5.22 -9.80 6.66
N GLU A 316 4.64 -10.28 7.77
CA GLU A 316 5.37 -10.51 9.00
C GLU A 316 6.47 -11.57 8.85
N ALA A 317 6.18 -12.67 8.15
CA ALA A 317 7.18 -13.70 7.85
C ALA A 317 8.34 -13.15 7.02
N GLY A 318 8.04 -12.32 6.01
CA GLY A 318 9.02 -11.67 5.15
C GLY A 318 9.91 -10.68 5.91
N VAL A 319 9.34 -9.85 6.79
CA VAL A 319 10.13 -8.93 7.63
C VAL A 319 11.12 -9.72 8.48
N ARG A 320 10.70 -10.85 9.06
CA ARG A 320 11.59 -11.73 9.82
C ARG A 320 12.65 -12.36 8.92
N ALA A 321 12.30 -12.79 7.71
CA ALA A 321 13.23 -13.37 6.74
C ALA A 321 14.32 -12.37 6.33
N PHE A 322 13.95 -11.13 5.98
CA PHE A 322 14.88 -10.05 5.64
C PHE A 322 15.84 -9.75 6.79
N LYS A 323 15.32 -9.64 8.02
CA LYS A 323 16.16 -9.43 9.22
C LYS A 323 17.12 -10.60 9.48
N ARG A 324 16.67 -11.86 9.28
CA ARG A 324 17.54 -13.04 9.38
C ARG A 324 18.71 -12.98 8.40
N ARG A 325 18.51 -12.42 7.21
CA ARG A 325 19.57 -12.17 6.21
C ARG A 325 20.27 -10.82 6.38
N ARG A 326 20.15 -10.19 7.56
CA ARG A 326 20.86 -8.95 7.95
C ARG A 326 20.48 -7.72 7.12
N MET A 327 19.29 -7.68 6.52
CA MET A 327 18.76 -6.46 5.93
C MET A 327 18.51 -5.42 7.03
N ALA A 328 18.91 -4.18 6.79
CA ALA A 328 18.72 -3.10 7.76
C ALA A 328 17.22 -2.79 7.92
N PRO A 329 16.68 -2.67 9.15
CA PRO A 329 15.25 -2.42 9.35
C PRO A 329 14.71 -1.18 8.64
N ARG A 330 15.54 -0.15 8.44
CA ARG A 330 15.18 1.08 7.71
C ARG A 330 15.00 0.88 6.20
N LEU A 331 15.45 -0.24 5.65
CA LEU A 331 15.34 -0.60 4.23
C LEU A 331 14.26 -1.66 4.00
N ILE A 332 13.42 -1.94 5.01
CA ILE A 332 12.29 -2.87 4.90
C ILE A 332 11.01 -2.07 4.82
N HIS A 333 10.41 -2.07 3.63
CA HIS A 333 9.14 -1.43 3.31
C HIS A 333 8.04 -2.49 3.31
N ARG A 334 6.88 -2.14 3.86
CA ARG A 334 5.77 -3.08 4.03
C ARG A 334 4.43 -2.41 3.78
N GLU A 335 3.56 -3.13 3.08
CA GLU A 335 2.16 -2.80 2.91
C GLU A 335 1.32 -4.04 3.23
N THR A 336 0.43 -3.91 4.20
CA THR A 336 -0.32 -5.05 4.72
C THR A 336 -1.79 -4.93 4.37
N PHE A 337 -2.32 -5.91 3.63
CA PHE A 337 -3.75 -5.98 3.30
C PHE A 337 -4.54 -6.55 4.48
N THR A 338 -4.63 -5.75 5.55
CA THR A 338 -5.43 -6.08 6.72
C THR A 338 -6.92 -5.97 6.36
N PRO A 339 -7.73 -7.02 6.57
CA PRO A 339 -9.17 -6.95 6.36
C PRO A 339 -9.77 -5.75 7.11
N ALA A 340 -10.51 -4.92 6.39
CA ALA A 340 -11.32 -3.88 7.02
C ALA A 340 -12.41 -4.56 7.88
N HIS A 341 -12.68 -4.01 9.06
CA HIS A 341 -13.80 -4.48 9.88
C HIS A 341 -15.11 -4.41 9.08
N ALA A 342 -15.99 -5.39 9.32
CA ALA A 342 -17.37 -5.29 8.84
C ALA A 342 -18.00 -4.07 9.53
N ALA A 343 -18.38 -3.07 8.73
CA ALA A 343 -19.21 -1.97 9.20
C ALA A 343 -20.64 -2.48 9.41
#